data_AF-A0A536G3A0-F1
#
_entry.id   AF-A0A536G3A0-F1
#
_cell.length_a   1.000
_cell.length_b   1.000
_cell.length_c   1.000
_cell.angle_alpha   90.00
_cell.angle_beta   90.00
_cell.angle_gamma   90.00
#
_symmetry.space_group_name_H-M   'P 1'
#
loop_
_entity.id
_entity.type
_entity.pdbx_description
1 polymer ?
#
loop_
_entity_poly.entity_id
_entity_poly.type
_entity_poly.pdbx_seq_one_letter_code
_entity_poly.pdbx_strand_id
1 'polypeptide(L)' 'MRGRPWRDGVLVEQESYTLKSCIYFAQELLLMLAYAGFRDVAVEGNYTGRPATPDDSIFIFVAKS' A
#
# COMPACT_ATOMS: atom_id res chain seq x y z
N MET A 1 13.39 -3.41 -5.06
CA MET A 1 12.40 -4.20 -5.83
C MET A 1 13.15 -5.00 -6.89
N ARG A 2 12.68 -6.21 -7.24
CA ARG A 2 13.33 -7.07 -8.24
C ARG A 2 12.34 -7.44 -9.35
N GLY A 3 12.72 -7.18 -10.60
CA GLY A 3 12.00 -7.61 -11.79
C GLY A 3 12.64 -8.86 -12.38
N ARG A 4 11.83 -9.75 -12.95
CA ARG A 4 12.30 -10.88 -13.76
C ARG A 4 11.58 -10.85 -15.11
N PRO A 5 12.05 -10.06 -16.07
CA PRO A 5 11.50 -10.07 -17.42
C PRO A 5 11.79 -11.41 -18.10
N TRP A 6 10.71 -12.04 -18.57
CA TRP A 6 10.76 -13.23 -19.40
C TRP A 6 10.37 -12.84 -20.82
N ARG A 7 11.15 -13.26 -21.82
CA ARG A 7 10.79 -13.19 -23.24
C ARG A 7 10.98 -14.58 -23.84
N ASP A 8 9.97 -15.10 -24.52
CA ASP A 8 9.98 -16.42 -25.15
C ASP A 8 10.47 -17.56 -24.22
N GLY A 9 10.12 -17.48 -22.93
CA GLY A 9 10.53 -18.47 -21.91
C GLY A 9 11.97 -18.36 -21.43
N VAL A 10 12.74 -17.38 -21.90
CA VAL A 10 14.11 -17.10 -21.46
C VAL A 10 14.11 -15.91 -20.50
N LEU A 11 14.78 -16.06 -19.35
CA LEU A 11 15.03 -14.96 -18.42
C LEU A 11 16.13 -14.08 -19.02
N VAL A 12 15.78 -12.86 -19.41
CA VAL A 12 16.67 -12.01 -20.21
C VAL A 12 17.71 -11.32 -19.32
N GLU A 13 17.29 -10.73 -18.20
CA GLU A 13 18.17 -10.04 -17.26
C GLU A 13 17.45 -9.86 -15.92
N GLN A 14 18.17 -9.94 -14.80
CA GLN A 14 17.61 -9.66 -13.48
C GLN A 14 17.92 -8.23 -13.07
N GLU A 15 16.92 -7.35 -13.13
CA GLU A 15 17.08 -5.96 -12.72
C GLU A 15 16.83 -5.80 -11.21
N SER A 16 17.77 -5.15 -10.52
CA SER A 16 17.66 -4.80 -9.10
C SER A 16 17.64 -3.29 -8.95
N TYR A 17 16.55 -2.75 -8.39
CA TYR A 17 16.40 -1.32 -8.12
C TYR A 17 16.17 -1.05 -6.64
N THR A 18 16.76 0.04 -6.15
CA THR A 18 16.47 0.58 -4.82
C THR A 18 15.12 1.29 -4.86
N LEU A 19 14.14 0.77 -4.12
CA LEU A 19 12.87 1.46 -3.92
C LEU A 19 13.02 2.39 -2.73
N LYS A 20 12.75 3.68 -2.93
CA LYS A 20 12.55 4.63 -1.83
C LYS A 20 11.06 4.71 -1.55
N SER A 21 10.62 4.28 -0.37
CA SER A 21 9.25 4.40 0.09
C SER A 21 9.20 5.15 1.41
N CYS A 22 8.19 6.02 1.55
CA CYS A 22 7.82 6.56 2.86
C CYS A 22 6.84 5.58 3.51
N ILE A 23 7.12 5.17 4.74
CA ILE A 23 6.22 4.39 5.57
C ILE A 23 5.69 5.34 6.64
N TYR A 24 4.37 5.43 6.74
CA TYR A 24 3.67 6.30 7.67
C TYR A 24 2.90 5.46 8.67
N PHE A 25 2.70 5.98 9.87
CA PHE A 25 1.70 5.43 10.78
C PHE A 25 0.30 5.64 10.21
N ALA A 26 -0.62 4.72 10.50
CA ALA A 26 -1.99 4.81 9.98
C ALA A 26 -2.68 6.12 10.40
N GLN A 27 -2.38 6.61 11.60
CA GLN A 27 -2.89 7.87 12.15
C GLN A 27 -2.38 9.08 11.37
N GLU A 28 -1.13 9.06 10.89
CA GLU A 28 -0.58 10.14 10.07
C GLU A 28 -1.29 10.22 8.72
N LEU A 29 -1.54 9.07 8.09
CA LEU A 29 -2.31 9.02 6.85
C LEU A 29 -3.74 9.50 7.04
N LEU A 30 -4.41 9.14 8.14
CA LEU A 30 -5.75 9.66 8.46
C LEU A 30 -5.76 11.19 8.59
N LEU A 31 -4.76 11.77 9.25
CA LEU A 31 -4.62 13.23 9.35
C LEU A 31 -4.40 13.88 7.98
N MET A 32 -3.55 13.30 7.13
CA MET A 32 -3.31 13.80 5.78
C MET A 32 -4.55 13.71 4.89
N LEU A 33 -5.30 12.60 4.98
CA LEU A 33 -6.54 12.41 4.24
C LEU A 33 -7.62 13.40 4.68
N ALA A 34 -7.74 13.64 5.99
CA ALA A 34 -8.65 14.65 6.54
C ALA A 34 -8.29 16.06 6.04
N TYR A 35 -6.99 16.42 6.04
CA TYR A 35 -6.51 17.68 5.49
C TYR A 35 -6.84 17.84 4.00
N ALA A 36 -6.77 16.75 3.24
CA ALA A 36 -7.15 16.72 1.82
C ALA A 36 -8.68 16.76 1.58
N GLY A 37 -9.50 16.74 2.64
CA GLY A 37 -10.95 16.86 2.55
C GLY A 37 -11.72 15.54 2.60
N PHE A 38 -11.05 14.39 2.71
CA PHE A 38 -11.71 13.11 2.92
C PHE A 38 -12.21 13.00 4.36
N ARG A 39 -13.51 12.78 4.54
CA ARG A 39 -14.14 12.73 5.88
C ARG A 39 -14.66 11.36 6.27
N ASP A 40 -15.11 10.57 5.29
CA ASP A 40 -15.56 9.18 5.50
C ASP A 40 -14.49 8.25 4.94
N VAL A 41 -13.56 7.85 5.81
CA VAL A 41 -12.46 6.93 5.50
C VAL A 41 -12.55 5.71 6.41
N ALA A 42 -12.77 4.54 5.83
CA ALA A 42 -12.63 3.26 6.51
C ALA A 42 -11.19 2.75 6.38
N VAL A 43 -10.71 2.04 7.41
CA VAL A 43 -9.38 1.41 7.39
C VAL A 43 -9.55 -0.10 7.50
N GLU A 44 -9.07 -0.81 6.48
CA GLU A 44 -9.17 -2.27 6.37
C GLU A 44 -7.80 -2.95 6.46
N GLY A 45 -7.77 -4.15 7.04
CA GLY A 45 -6.56 -4.94 7.20
C GLY A 45 -6.34 -5.91 6.05
N ASN A 46 -5.10 -6.01 5.56
CA ASN A 46 -4.61 -7.11 4.71
C ASN A 46 -5.51 -7.46 3.49
N TYR A 47 -6.16 -6.48 2.87
CA TYR A 47 -7.11 -6.68 1.75
C TYR A 47 -8.27 -7.64 2.06
N THR A 48 -8.68 -7.75 3.31
CA THR A 48 -9.71 -8.72 3.73
C THR A 48 -11.14 -8.18 3.63
N GLY A 49 -11.33 -6.88 3.39
CA GLY A 49 -12.63 -6.22 3.51
C GLY A 49 -13.11 -6.05 4.95
N ARG A 50 -12.23 -6.28 5.94
CA ARG A 50 -12.55 -6.21 7.38
C ARG A 50 -11.80 -5.05 8.04
N PRO A 51 -12.33 -4.48 9.14
CA PRO A 51 -11.64 -3.44 9.89
C PRO A 51 -10.22 -3.87 10.27
N ALA A 52 -9.27 -2.94 10.12
CA ALA A 52 -7.89 -3.19 10.46
C ALA A 52 -7.70 -3.43 11.97
N THR A 53 -6.72 -4.26 12.29
CA THR A 53 -6.26 -4.60 13.63
C THR A 53 -4.77 -4.25 13.78
N PRO A 54 -4.25 -4.14 15.01
CA PRO A 54 -2.82 -3.90 15.23
C PRO A 54 -1.89 -4.99 14.67
N ASP A 55 -2.41 -6.19 14.45
CA ASP A 55 -1.64 -7.34 13.95
C ASP A 55 -1.56 -7.38 12.41
N ASP A 56 -2.25 -6.46 11.72
CA ASP A 56 -2.22 -6.40 10.26
C ASP A 56 -0.93 -5.75 9.73
N SER A 57 -0.40 -6.33 8.65
CA SER A 57 0.84 -5.87 8.02
C SER A 57 0.61 -4.80 6.94
N ILE A 58 -0.63 -4.68 6.46
CA ILE A 58 -1.05 -3.76 5.40
C ILE A 58 -2.36 -3.11 5.82
N PHE A 59 -2.40 -1.78 5.74
CA PHE A 59 -3.57 -0.95 6.01
C PHE A 59 -4.10 -0.37 4.69
N ILE A 60 -5.39 -0.56 4.42
CA ILE A 60 -6.07 -0.08 3.22
C ILE A 60 -7.03 1.03 3.64
N PHE A 61 -6.89 2.21 3.06
CA PHE A 61 -7.73 3.38 3.34
C PHE A 61 -8.77 3.52 2.23
N VAL A 62 -10.05 3.32 2.58
CA VAL A 62 -11.17 3.40 1.64
C VAL A 62 -11.98 4.65 1.93
N ALA A 63 -11.91 5.63 1.03
CA ALA A 63 -12.69 6.86 1.13
C ALA A 63 -13.95 6.79 0.25
N LYS A 64 -15.06 7.36 0.73
CA LYS A 64 -16.28 7.54 -0.09
C LYS A 64 -16.31 8.94 -0.72
N SER A 65 -16.94 9.02 -1.89
CA SER A 65 -17.21 10.28 -2.62
C SER A 65 -18.61 10.80 -2.33
#